data_AF-A0A735XG32-F1
#
_entry.id   AF-A0A735XG32-F1
#
_cell.length_a   1.000
_cell.length_b   1.000
_cell.length_c   1.000
_cell.angle_alpha   90.00
_cell.angle_beta   90.00
_cell.angle_gamma   90.00
#
_symmetry.space_group_name_H-M   'P 1'
#
loop_
_entity.id
_entity.type
_entity.pdbx_description
1 polymer ?
#
loop_
_entity_poly.entity_id
_entity_poly.type
_entity_poly.pdbx_seq_one_letter_code
_entity_poly.pdbx_strand_id
1 'polypeptide(L)' 'MRLFGYARVSTSQQSLDLQVRALKDAGVKANRIFTD' A
#
# COMPACT_ATOMS: atom_id res chain seq x y z
N MET A 1 -11.57 13.22 7.77
CA MET A 1 -10.67 12.19 8.33
C MET A 1 -9.53 11.94 7.34
N ARG A 2 -8.28 11.78 7.76
CA ARG A 2 -7.14 11.52 6.84
C ARG A 2 -6.88 10.01 6.78
N LEU A 3 -6.93 9.41 5.59
CA LEU A 3 -6.53 8.02 5.36
C LEU A 3 -5.01 7.93 5.10
N PHE A 4 -4.41 6.90 5.69
CA PHE A 4 -3.04 6.45 5.50
C PHE A 4 -3.06 4.96 5.18
N GLY A 5 -2.10 4.49 4.40
CA GLY A 5 -1.99 3.10 3.99
C GLY A 5 -0.62 2.54 4.31
N TYR A 6 -0.58 1.27 4.68
CA TYR A 6 0.66 0.54 4.91
C TYR A 6 0.59 -0.81 4.18
N ALA A 7 1.64 -1.15 3.45
CA ALA A 7 1.75 -2.41 2.73
C ALA A 7 3.14 -3.00 2.96
N ARG A 8 3.24 -4.31 3.18
CA ARG A 8 4.52 -4.99 3.36
C ARG A 8 4.48 -6.38 2.78
N VAL A 9 5.63 -6.89 2.37
CA VAL A 9 5.79 -8.27 1.89
C VAL A 9 6.92 -8.97 2.63
N SER A 10 6.76 -10.25 2.90
CA SER A 10 7.78 -11.05 3.60
C SER A 10 8.85 -11.58 2.66
N THR A 11 8.58 -11.66 1.36
CA THR A 11 9.53 -12.15 0.36
C THR A 11 9.40 -11.38 -0.95
N SER A 12 10.48 -11.29 -1.72
CA SER A 12 10.51 -10.62 -3.02
C SER A 12 9.61 -11.27 -4.08
N GLN A 13 9.17 -12.50 -3.83
CA GLN A 13 8.23 -13.22 -4.71
C GLN A 13 6.78 -12.73 -4.53
N GLN A 14 6.47 -12.12 -3.38
CA GLN A 14 5.16 -11.55 -3.10
C GLN A 14 5.03 -10.17 -3.74
N SER A 15 3.87 -9.87 -4.33
CA SER A 15 3.67 -8.62 -5.05
C SER A 15 3.20 -7.49 -4.13
N LEU A 16 4.14 -6.64 -3.71
CA LEU A 16 3.87 -5.41 -2.97
C LEU A 16 2.93 -4.47 -3.76
N ASP A 17 3.07 -4.44 -5.09
CA ASP A 17 2.24 -3.64 -6.00
C ASP A 17 0.74 -3.94 -5.89
N LEU A 18 0.35 -5.18 -5.62
CA LEU A 18 -1.07 -5.54 -5.44
C LEU A 18 -1.65 -4.88 -4.19
N GLN A 19 -0.89 -4.88 -3.09
CA GLN A 19 -1.32 -4.23 -1.84
C GLN A 19 -1.37 -2.71 -2.02
N VAL A 20 -0.38 -2.12 -2.69
CA VAL A 20 -0.35 -0.67 -2.97
C VAL A 20 -1.53 -0.26 -3.88
N ARG A 21 -1.89 -1.09 -4.86
CA ARG A 21 -3.08 -0.86 -5.70
C ARG A 21 -4.37 -0.90 -4.89
N ALA A 22 -4.54 -1.89 -4.01
CA ALA A 22 -5.70 -1.99 -3.13
C ALA A 22 -5.83 -0.76 -2.21
N LEU A 23 -4.73 -0.25 -1.67
CA LEU A 23 -4.73 0.97 -0.86
C LEU A 23 -5.13 2.22 -1.66
N LYS A 24 -4.65 2.33 -2.90
CA LYS A 24 -5.06 3.42 -3.80
C LYS A 24 -6.55 3.37 -4.14
N ASP A 25 -7.08 2.16 -4.39
CA ASP A 25 -8.50 1.93 -4.68
C ASP A 25 -9.39 2.27 -3.48
N ALA A 26 -8.94 1.96 -2.27
CA ALA A 26 -9.58 2.39 -1.02
C ALA A 26 -9.51 3.93 -0.76
N GLY A 27 -8.92 4.71 -1.67
CA GLY A 27 -8.86 6.17 -1.58
C GLY A 27 -7.66 6.72 -0.80
N VAL A 28 -6.66 5.88 -0.49
CA VAL A 28 -5.40 6.35 0.11
C VAL A 28 -4.57 7.09 -0.94
N LYS A 29 -4.14 8.31 -0.62
CA LYS A 29 -3.22 9.07 -1.49
C LYS A 29 -1.84 8.40 -1.53
N ALA A 30 -1.21 8.37 -2.70
CA ALA A 30 0.11 7.77 -2.88
C ALA A 30 1.19 8.32 -1.93
N ASN A 31 1.15 9.62 -1.62
CA ASN A 31 2.07 10.26 -0.67
C ASN A 31 1.79 9.90 0.81
N ARG A 32 0.82 9.02 1.07
CA ARG A 32 0.44 8.51 2.40
C ARG A 32 0.45 6.98 2.45
N ILE A 33 1.06 6.34 1.46
CA ILE A 33 1.30 4.91 1.44
C ILE A 33 2.75 4.70 1.86
N PHE A 34 2.93 3.94 2.93
CA PHE A 34 4.24 3.54 3.43
C PHE A 34 4.43 2.05 3.18
N THR A 35 5.64 1.67 2.81
CA THR A 35 5.98 0.28 2.52
C THR A 35 7.21 -0.17 3.27
N ASP A 36 7.25 -1.46 3.60
CA ASP A 36 8.40 -2.19 4.14
C ASP A 36 8.76 -3.35 3.21
#